data_AF-A0A9K3E5C4-F1
#
_entry.id   AF-A0A9K3E5C4-F1
#
_cell.length_a   1.000
_cell.length_b   1.000
_cell.length_c   1.000
_cell.angle_alpha   90.00
_cell.angle_beta   90.00
_cell.angle_gamma   90.00
#
_symmetry.space_group_name_H-M   'P 1'
#
loop_
_entity.id
_entity.type
_entity.pdbx_description
1 polymer ?
#
loop_
_entity_poly.entity_id
_entity_poly.type
_entity_poly.pdbx_seq_one_letter_code
_entity_poly.pdbx_strand_id
1 'polypeptide(L)'
;MSSAGKSSKSASKFGIDDLANVKSARKKTPAASPTASAPKAPIRGKGKKRKASEDLQGLPLLRQQFLDYFNEKFAEIETYVGHVEDQDRQIADLQQMGVLKDLKIADLEKELRATKDEAAKMLINFDYEKHDITQDAKVSAAITMYKIQLQMAAEAQDPAFDKSTWDVEGWKARLAELEDDEEAEEVPMLEGGDIGKDQGGEASGAGGDGAAKA
;
A
#
# COMPACT_ATOMS: atom_id res chain seq x y z
N MET A 1 43.51 -11.54 16.34
CA MET A 1 42.25 -11.54 17.10
C MET A 1 41.51 -10.26 16.77
N SER A 2 40.59 -10.31 15.80
CA SER A 2 39.86 -9.13 15.29
C SER A 2 38.60 -8.89 16.12
N SER A 3 38.40 -7.64 16.54
CA SER A 3 37.22 -7.19 17.28
C SER A 3 36.02 -7.07 16.34
N ALA A 4 35.00 -7.89 16.58
CA ALA A 4 33.69 -7.75 15.94
C ALA A 4 32.90 -6.63 16.64
N GLY A 5 32.65 -5.55 15.92
CA GLY A 5 31.72 -4.50 16.33
C GLY A 5 30.29 -5.04 16.39
N LYS A 6 29.66 -4.94 17.56
CA LYS A 6 28.23 -5.21 17.74
C LYS A 6 27.45 -3.98 17.23
N SER A 7 26.66 -4.14 16.17
CA SER A 7 25.73 -3.10 15.72
C SER A 7 24.57 -2.98 16.70
N SER A 8 24.46 -1.83 17.36
CA SER A 8 23.31 -1.47 18.17
C SER A 8 22.12 -1.19 17.24
N LYS A 9 21.13 -2.09 17.21
CA LYS A 9 19.82 -1.84 16.62
C LYS A 9 19.17 -0.67 17.38
N SER A 10 19.06 0.49 16.72
CA SER A 10 18.23 1.60 17.21
C SER A 10 16.76 1.19 17.08
N ALA A 11 16.17 0.75 18.19
CA ALA A 11 14.74 0.51 18.27
C ALA A 11 14.02 1.87 18.26
N SER A 12 13.34 2.16 17.15
CA SER A 12 12.44 3.30 17.03
C SER A 12 11.38 3.25 18.13
N LYS A 13 11.34 4.30 18.96
CA LYS A 13 10.54 4.39 20.19
C LYS A 13 9.17 5.03 19.94
N PHE A 14 8.54 4.72 18.80
CA PHE A 14 7.18 5.14 18.49
C PHE A 14 6.35 3.89 18.22
N GLY A 15 5.48 3.55 19.17
CA GLY A 15 4.54 2.45 19.08
C GLY A 15 3.16 2.94 18.63
N ILE A 16 2.34 2.04 18.11
CA ILE A 16 0.95 2.30 17.71
C ILE A 16 0.11 2.89 18.87
N ASP A 17 0.50 2.65 20.11
CA ASP A 17 -0.14 3.21 21.31
C ASP A 17 0.05 4.74 21.45
N ASP A 18 1.05 5.36 20.81
CA ASP A 18 1.23 6.82 20.81
C ASP A 18 0.13 7.55 20.00
N LEU A 19 -0.56 6.85 19.09
CA LEU A 19 -1.67 7.41 18.32
C LEU A 19 -2.96 7.53 19.15
N ALA A 20 -3.10 6.78 20.25
CA ALA A 20 -4.32 6.76 21.07
C ALA A 20 -4.42 7.97 22.03
N ASN A 21 -3.33 8.71 22.25
CA ASN A 21 -3.29 9.83 23.20
C ASN A 21 -3.45 11.22 22.57
N VAL A 22 -3.67 11.31 21.25
CA VAL A 22 -4.04 12.57 20.59
C VAL A 22 -5.54 12.83 20.80
N LYS A 23 -5.95 13.04 22.06
CA LYS A 23 -7.28 13.56 22.39
C LYS A 23 -7.25 15.06 22.14
N SER A 24 -7.98 15.49 21.11
CA SER A 24 -8.24 16.89 20.80
C SER A 24 -8.79 17.61 22.04
N ALA A 25 -7.95 18.45 22.64
CA ALA A 25 -8.38 19.37 23.67
C ALA A 25 -9.29 20.42 23.03
N ARG A 26 -10.57 20.10 22.93
CA ARG A 26 -11.65 21.03 22.60
C ARG A 26 -11.70 22.06 23.74
N LYS A 27 -10.94 23.14 23.60
CA LYS A 27 -11.03 24.31 24.49
C LYS A 27 -12.48 24.80 24.41
N LYS A 28 -13.20 24.64 25.50
CA LYS A 28 -14.52 25.25 25.70
C LYS A 28 -14.34 26.77 25.57
N THR A 29 -15.13 27.33 24.69
CA THR A 29 -15.36 28.77 24.46
C THR A 29 -15.49 29.54 25.77
N PRO A 30 -14.77 30.65 25.98
CA PRO A 30 -15.16 31.62 26.96
C PRO A 30 -16.49 32.26 26.54
N ALA A 31 -17.38 32.34 27.52
CA ALA A 31 -18.59 33.13 27.66
C ALA A 31 -19.06 33.99 26.46
N ALA A 32 -20.34 33.80 26.13
CA ALA A 32 -21.17 34.71 25.35
C ALA A 32 -20.87 36.18 25.67
N SER A 33 -20.70 36.98 24.62
CA SER A 33 -20.66 38.43 24.68
C SER A 33 -21.79 38.97 25.56
N PRO A 34 -21.53 39.88 26.51
CA PRO A 34 -22.61 40.62 27.13
C PRO A 34 -23.23 41.48 26.01
N THR A 35 -24.49 41.19 25.70
CA THR A 35 -25.34 42.07 24.89
C THR A 35 -25.45 43.37 25.67
N ALA A 36 -24.71 44.39 25.24
CA ALA A 36 -24.86 45.73 25.79
C ALA A 36 -26.25 46.23 25.38
N SER A 37 -27.21 46.12 26.31
CA SER A 37 -28.51 46.77 26.18
C SER A 37 -28.26 48.26 25.96
N ALA A 38 -28.69 48.76 24.80
CA ALA A 38 -28.62 50.17 24.46
C ALA A 38 -29.21 51.01 25.62
N PRO A 39 -28.54 52.09 26.07
CA PRO A 39 -29.09 52.94 27.09
C PRO A 39 -30.31 53.66 26.51
N LYS A 40 -31.46 53.51 27.19
CA LYS A 40 -32.67 54.28 26.88
C LYS A 40 -32.33 55.78 26.91
N ALA A 41 -32.66 56.47 25.82
CA ALA A 41 -32.50 57.91 25.69
C ALA A 41 -33.19 58.66 26.85
N PRO A 42 -32.55 59.66 27.48
CA PRO A 42 -33.21 60.48 28.48
C PRO A 42 -34.26 61.38 27.82
N ILE A 43 -35.48 61.27 28.31
CA ILE A 43 -36.59 62.13 27.92
C ILE A 43 -36.26 63.59 28.31
N ARG A 44 -36.47 64.45 27.34
CA ARG A 44 -36.12 65.88 27.26
C ARG A 44 -36.73 66.68 28.43
N GLY A 45 -35.92 66.99 29.44
CA GLY A 45 -36.23 67.94 30.52
C GLY A 45 -35.53 69.28 30.32
N LYS A 46 -36.25 70.38 30.57
CA LYS A 46 -35.86 71.76 30.27
C LYS A 46 -34.62 72.24 31.05
N GLY A 47 -33.76 72.98 30.33
CA GLY A 47 -33.08 74.19 30.83
C GLY A 47 -32.07 74.05 31.98
N LYS A 48 -30.82 73.73 31.65
CA LYS A 48 -29.66 74.21 32.42
C LYS A 48 -28.48 74.40 31.47
N LYS A 49 -27.86 75.60 31.49
CA LYS A 49 -26.63 75.88 30.72
C LYS A 49 -25.57 74.89 31.19
N ARG A 50 -25.23 73.91 30.36
CA ARG A 50 -24.11 73.00 30.59
C ARG A 50 -22.83 73.81 30.48
N LYS A 51 -22.04 73.87 31.56
CA LYS A 51 -20.67 74.36 31.48
C LYS A 51 -19.90 73.41 30.55
N ALA A 52 -19.32 73.95 29.49
CA ALA A 52 -18.60 73.19 28.47
C ALA A 52 -17.21 72.69 28.93
N SER A 53 -17.01 72.43 30.22
CA SER A 53 -15.67 72.27 30.80
C SER A 53 -15.47 71.08 31.74
N GLU A 54 -16.49 70.26 32.00
CA GLU A 54 -16.38 69.09 32.90
C GLU A 54 -16.21 67.76 32.12
N ASP A 55 -16.76 67.67 30.90
CA ASP A 55 -16.67 66.48 30.04
C ASP A 55 -15.28 66.25 29.39
N LEU A 56 -14.36 67.22 29.47
CA LEU A 56 -13.05 67.13 28.83
C LEU A 56 -11.97 66.47 29.71
N GLN A 57 -12.20 66.31 31.02
CA GLN A 57 -11.19 65.74 31.92
C GLN A 57 -11.02 64.22 31.76
N GLY A 58 -12.04 63.52 31.25
CA GLY A 58 -11.99 62.08 30.98
C GLY A 58 -11.41 61.70 29.61
N LEU A 59 -11.32 62.65 28.67
CA LEU A 59 -10.82 62.40 27.32
C LEU A 59 -9.35 61.94 27.27
N PRO A 60 -8.42 62.48 28.09
CA PRO A 60 -7.05 61.96 28.15
C PRO A 60 -7.01 60.50 28.60
N LEU A 61 -7.83 60.12 29.59
CA LEU A 61 -7.90 58.75 30.09
C LEU A 61 -8.52 57.80 29.06
N LEU A 62 -9.61 58.20 28.41
CA LEU A 62 -10.26 57.42 27.36
C LEU A 62 -9.33 57.22 26.16
N ARG A 63 -8.56 58.26 25.79
CA ARG A 63 -7.53 58.17 24.74
C ARG A 63 -6.45 57.17 25.13
N GLN A 64 -5.99 57.20 26.37
CA GLN A 64 -4.98 56.25 26.87
C GLN A 64 -5.51 54.82 26.85
N GLN A 65 -6.71 54.57 27.39
CA GLN A 65 -7.34 53.25 27.38
C GLN A 65 -7.55 52.71 25.96
N PHE A 66 -7.91 53.57 25.01
CA PHE A 66 -8.03 53.18 23.61
C PHE A 66 -6.69 52.79 23.01
N LEU A 67 -5.63 53.57 23.26
CA LEU A 67 -4.27 53.28 22.79
C LEU A 67 -3.74 51.98 23.38
N ASP A 68 -3.93 51.76 24.69
CA ASP A 68 -3.49 50.55 25.37
C ASP A 68 -4.20 49.31 24.81
N TYR A 69 -5.52 49.37 24.63
CA TYR A 69 -6.30 48.31 24.00
C TYR A 69 -5.88 48.06 22.55
N PHE A 70 -5.65 49.11 21.78
CA PHE A 70 -5.21 48.99 20.39
C PHE A 70 -3.84 48.31 20.31
N ASN A 71 -2.88 48.72 21.15
CA ASN A 71 -1.56 48.11 21.21
C ASN A 71 -1.61 46.66 21.65
N GLU A 72 -2.42 46.32 22.66
CA GLU A 72 -2.66 44.95 23.09
C GLU A 72 -3.19 44.09 21.93
N LYS A 73 -4.21 44.57 21.22
CA LYS A 73 -4.78 43.85 20.08
C LYS A 73 -3.84 43.74 18.90
N PHE A 74 -3.01 44.75 18.66
CA PHE A 74 -2.01 44.71 17.60
C PHE A 74 -0.93 43.66 17.89
N ALA A 75 -0.43 43.61 19.12
CA ALA A 75 0.53 42.59 19.55
C ALA A 75 -0.05 41.17 19.49
N GLU A 76 -1.34 41.01 19.85
CA GLU A 76 -2.06 39.75 19.70
C GLU A 76 -2.15 39.32 18.22
N ILE A 77 -2.47 40.26 17.32
CA ILE A 77 -2.52 39.99 15.86
C ILE A 77 -1.14 39.61 15.31
N GLU A 78 -0.09 40.34 15.65
CA GLU A 78 1.29 40.02 15.23
C GLU A 78 1.69 38.60 15.64
N THR A 79 1.31 38.21 16.86
CA THR A 79 1.54 36.85 17.35
C THR A 79 0.79 35.83 16.49
N TYR A 80 -0.50 36.05 16.19
CA TYR A 80 -1.27 35.15 15.34
C TYR A 80 -0.71 35.06 13.92
N VAL A 81 -0.27 36.18 13.33
CA VAL A 81 0.36 36.19 12.00
C VAL A 81 1.61 35.29 11.99
N GLY A 82 2.49 35.42 12.97
CA GLY A 82 3.66 34.54 13.09
C GLY A 82 3.29 33.05 13.19
N HIS A 83 2.25 32.71 13.94
CA HIS A 83 1.78 31.32 14.02
C HIS A 83 1.24 30.80 12.69
N VAL A 84 0.53 31.64 11.92
CA VAL A 84 0.02 31.27 10.60
C VAL A 84 1.18 31.03 9.62
N GLU A 85 2.19 31.92 9.61
CA GLU A 85 3.38 31.75 8.77
C GLU A 85 4.17 30.47 9.11
N ASP A 86 4.24 30.09 10.38
CA ASP A 86 4.84 28.83 10.81
C ASP A 86 4.02 27.61 10.37
N GLN A 87 2.70 27.69 10.45
CA GLN A 87 1.79 26.64 9.96
C GLN A 87 1.91 26.46 8.44
N ASP A 88 1.96 27.56 7.68
CA ASP A 88 2.13 27.51 6.23
C ASP A 88 3.45 26.85 5.83
N ARG A 89 4.54 27.13 6.56
CA ARG A 89 5.82 26.43 6.38
C ARG A 89 5.72 24.93 6.65
N GLN A 90 5.09 24.54 7.75
CA GLN A 90 4.88 23.12 8.08
C GLN A 90 4.03 22.40 7.03
N ILE A 91 3.01 23.07 6.49
CA ILE A 91 2.17 22.52 5.42
C ILE A 91 3.00 22.30 4.15
N ALA A 92 3.84 23.26 3.76
CA ALA A 92 4.72 23.10 2.62
C ALA A 92 5.71 21.92 2.78
N ASP A 93 6.32 21.79 3.96
CA ASP A 93 7.22 20.67 4.26
C ASP A 93 6.50 19.31 4.20
N LEU A 94 5.28 19.24 4.74
CA LEU A 94 4.45 18.03 4.69
C LEU A 94 4.07 17.67 3.25
N GLN A 95 3.74 18.66 2.42
CA GLN A 95 3.44 18.44 1.00
C GLN A 95 4.67 17.91 0.25
N GLN A 96 5.85 18.50 0.48
CA GLN A 96 7.09 18.04 -0.12
C GLN A 96 7.43 16.60 0.32
N MET A 97 7.26 16.30 1.60
CA MET A 97 7.43 14.95 2.13
C MET A 97 6.45 13.96 1.49
N GLY A 98 5.20 14.37 1.27
CA GLY A 98 4.18 13.58 0.57
C GLY A 98 4.64 13.19 -0.83
N VAL A 99 5.09 14.17 -1.62
CA VAL A 99 5.62 13.93 -2.98
C VAL A 99 6.81 12.96 -2.97
N LEU A 100 7.75 13.13 -2.03
CA LEU A 100 8.90 12.23 -1.91
C LEU A 100 8.49 10.79 -1.55
N LYS A 101 7.48 10.63 -0.68
CA LYS A 101 6.93 9.31 -0.35
C LYS A 101 6.25 8.67 -1.54
N ASP A 102 5.45 9.43 -2.31
CA ASP A 102 4.78 8.92 -3.51
C ASP A 102 5.79 8.47 -4.57
N LEU A 103 6.87 9.24 -4.78
CA LEU A 103 7.97 8.84 -5.65
C LEU A 103 8.62 7.53 -5.18
N LYS A 104 8.87 7.39 -3.87
CA LYS A 104 9.45 6.16 -3.33
C LYS A 104 8.52 4.97 -3.44
N ILE A 105 7.21 5.16 -3.27
CA ILE A 105 6.21 4.12 -3.48
C ILE A 105 6.23 3.66 -4.93
N ALA A 106 6.20 4.59 -5.89
CA ALA A 106 6.24 4.27 -7.31
C ALA A 106 7.50 3.49 -7.71
N ASP A 107 8.67 3.85 -7.16
CA ASP A 107 9.91 3.11 -7.39
C ASP A 107 9.86 1.69 -6.84
N LEU A 108 9.36 1.51 -5.60
CA LEU A 108 9.21 0.20 -4.98
C LEU A 108 8.20 -0.67 -5.72
N GLU A 109 7.09 -0.11 -6.20
CA GLU A 109 6.11 -0.82 -7.02
C GLU A 109 6.67 -1.24 -8.38
N LYS A 110 7.58 -0.45 -8.94
CA LYS A 110 8.30 -0.81 -10.18
C LYS A 110 9.27 -1.96 -9.93
N GLU A 111 10.06 -1.90 -8.87
CA GLU A 111 11.00 -2.96 -8.50
C GLU A 111 10.27 -4.26 -8.16
N LEU A 112 9.13 -4.18 -7.46
CA LEU A 112 8.27 -5.32 -7.17
C LEU A 112 7.72 -5.98 -8.44
N ARG A 113 7.34 -5.18 -9.45
CA ARG A 113 6.90 -5.74 -10.75
C ARG A 113 8.05 -6.40 -11.48
N ALA A 114 9.21 -5.76 -11.55
CA ALA A 114 10.38 -6.32 -12.23
C ALA A 114 10.83 -7.66 -11.60
N THR A 115 10.85 -7.75 -10.28
CA THR A 115 11.20 -8.99 -9.56
C THR A 115 10.18 -10.10 -9.76
N LYS A 116 8.88 -9.78 -9.82
CA LYS A 116 7.83 -10.75 -10.17
C LYS A 116 7.98 -11.27 -11.60
N ASP A 117 8.24 -10.38 -12.56
CA ASP A 117 8.45 -10.77 -13.96
C ASP A 117 9.71 -11.64 -14.11
N GLU A 118 10.77 -11.35 -13.36
CA GLU A 118 11.99 -12.15 -13.34
C GLU A 118 11.74 -13.54 -12.74
N ALA A 119 11.03 -13.62 -11.61
CA ALA A 119 10.66 -14.89 -11.01
C ALA A 119 9.80 -15.76 -11.93
N ALA A 120 8.84 -15.15 -12.63
CA ALA A 120 8.01 -15.86 -13.62
C ALA A 120 8.86 -16.41 -14.78
N LYS A 121 9.82 -15.63 -15.28
CA LYS A 121 10.76 -16.10 -16.32
C LYS A 121 11.65 -17.24 -15.83
N MET A 122 12.14 -17.17 -14.59
CA MET A 122 12.94 -18.26 -14.02
C MET A 122 12.13 -19.55 -13.91
N LEU A 123 10.86 -19.47 -13.49
CA LEU A 123 9.98 -20.64 -13.41
C LEU A 123 9.76 -21.27 -14.79
N ILE A 124 9.43 -20.46 -15.79
CA ILE A 124 9.25 -20.93 -17.18
C ILE A 124 10.52 -21.59 -17.69
N ASN A 125 11.69 -20.99 -17.48
CA ASN A 125 12.96 -21.56 -17.90
C ASN A 125 13.25 -22.88 -17.19
N PHE A 126 12.96 -22.97 -15.89
CA PHE A 126 13.13 -24.20 -15.13
C PHE A 126 12.21 -25.32 -15.66
N ASP A 127 10.97 -25.00 -16.00
CA ASP A 127 10.03 -25.99 -16.57
C ASP A 127 10.52 -26.49 -17.94
N TYR A 128 11.04 -25.59 -18.80
CA TYR A 128 11.65 -25.99 -20.07
C TYR A 128 12.89 -26.87 -19.87
N GLU A 129 13.79 -26.49 -18.94
CA GLU A 129 15.00 -27.27 -18.65
C GLU A 129 14.65 -28.65 -18.07
N LYS A 130 13.68 -28.73 -17.16
CA LYS A 130 13.15 -30.00 -16.64
C LYS A 130 12.63 -30.86 -17.78
N HIS A 131 11.79 -30.29 -18.66
CA HIS A 131 11.25 -31.01 -19.81
C HIS A 131 12.36 -31.55 -20.71
N ASP A 132 13.35 -30.72 -21.07
CA ASP A 132 14.45 -31.13 -21.95
C ASP A 132 15.31 -32.24 -21.33
N ILE A 133 15.63 -32.15 -20.03
CA ILE A 133 16.34 -33.21 -19.31
C ILE A 133 15.54 -34.51 -19.31
N THR A 134 14.23 -34.44 -19.06
CA THR A 134 13.37 -35.62 -19.09
C THR A 134 13.32 -36.25 -20.48
N GLN A 135 13.20 -35.46 -21.55
CA GLN A 135 13.22 -35.99 -22.91
C GLN A 135 14.56 -36.63 -23.26
N ASP A 136 15.68 -36.00 -22.88
CA ASP A 136 17.02 -36.55 -23.12
C ASP A 136 17.26 -37.86 -22.36
N ALA A 137 16.75 -37.96 -21.13
CA ALA A 137 16.75 -39.19 -20.36
C ALA A 137 15.92 -40.30 -21.03
N LYS A 138 14.73 -39.99 -21.56
CA LYS A 138 13.89 -40.93 -22.32
C LYS A 138 14.62 -41.44 -23.57
N VAL A 139 15.24 -40.54 -24.33
CA VAL A 139 16.03 -40.90 -25.53
C VAL A 139 17.22 -41.78 -25.15
N SER A 140 17.95 -41.43 -24.09
CA SER A 140 19.10 -42.20 -23.59
C SER A 140 18.71 -43.61 -23.11
N ALA A 141 17.57 -43.73 -22.42
CA ALA A 141 17.02 -45.02 -22.01
C ALA A 141 16.64 -45.87 -23.23
N ALA A 142 15.95 -45.30 -24.22
CA ALA A 142 15.59 -45.99 -25.46
C ALA A 142 16.83 -46.49 -26.22
N ILE A 143 17.88 -45.66 -26.36
CA ILE A 143 19.15 -46.06 -26.99
C ILE A 143 19.76 -47.26 -26.25
N THR A 144 19.75 -47.23 -24.91
CA THR A 144 20.32 -48.30 -24.08
C THR A 144 19.53 -49.59 -24.27
N MET A 145 18.19 -49.52 -24.26
CA MET A 145 17.33 -50.68 -24.53
C MET A 145 17.57 -51.28 -25.91
N TYR A 146 17.62 -50.45 -26.97
CA TYR A 146 17.91 -50.94 -28.32
C TYR A 146 19.30 -51.58 -28.43
N LYS A 147 20.33 -51.02 -27.78
CA LYS A 147 21.65 -51.64 -27.74
C LYS A 147 21.61 -53.04 -27.11
N ILE A 148 20.88 -53.20 -26.01
CA ILE A 148 20.80 -54.50 -25.34
C ILE A 148 19.97 -55.49 -26.16
N GLN A 149 18.87 -55.06 -26.78
CA GLN A 149 18.10 -55.91 -27.71
C GLN A 149 18.97 -56.40 -28.89
N LEU A 150 19.79 -55.52 -29.47
CA LEU A 150 20.73 -55.90 -30.53
C LEU A 150 21.77 -56.91 -30.04
N GLN A 151 22.32 -56.71 -28.84
CA GLN A 151 23.26 -57.66 -28.23
C GLN A 151 22.61 -59.02 -27.99
N MET A 152 21.39 -59.05 -27.41
CA MET A 152 20.64 -60.28 -27.20
C MET A 152 20.31 -61.00 -28.51
N ALA A 153 19.96 -60.25 -29.57
CA ALA A 153 19.71 -60.83 -30.88
C ALA A 153 20.98 -61.47 -31.48
N ALA A 154 22.15 -60.87 -31.25
CA ALA A 154 23.44 -61.44 -31.67
C ALA A 154 23.79 -62.69 -30.84
N GLU A 155 23.63 -62.65 -29.52
CA GLU A 155 23.86 -63.79 -28.62
C GLU A 155 22.92 -64.96 -28.92
N ALA A 156 21.65 -64.71 -29.24
CA ALA A 156 20.69 -65.76 -29.60
C ALA A 156 21.01 -66.48 -30.92
N GLN A 157 21.77 -65.84 -31.81
CA GLN A 157 22.26 -66.46 -33.05
C GLN A 157 23.49 -67.34 -32.82
N ASP A 158 24.18 -67.21 -31.67
CA ASP A 158 25.31 -68.05 -31.31
C ASP A 158 24.81 -69.40 -30.74
N PRO A 159 25.07 -70.54 -31.44
CA PRO A 159 24.63 -71.86 -30.97
C PRO A 159 25.28 -72.31 -29.66
N ALA A 160 26.40 -71.70 -29.25
CA ALA A 160 27.11 -72.00 -28.01
C ALA A 160 26.67 -71.12 -26.82
N PHE A 161 25.80 -70.14 -27.04
CA PHE A 161 25.37 -69.19 -26.02
C PHE A 161 24.36 -69.79 -25.04
N ASP A 162 24.64 -69.64 -23.74
CA ASP A 162 23.75 -70.08 -22.66
C ASP A 162 22.68 -69.03 -22.34
N LYS A 163 21.46 -69.27 -22.83
CA LYS A 163 20.29 -68.40 -22.65
C LYS A 163 19.79 -68.34 -21.20
N SER A 164 20.23 -69.22 -20.31
CA SER A 164 19.85 -69.17 -18.89
C SER A 164 20.45 -67.97 -18.15
N THR A 165 21.45 -67.31 -18.76
CA THR A 165 22.09 -66.09 -18.24
C THR A 165 21.25 -64.83 -18.43
N TRP A 166 20.18 -64.88 -19.23
CA TRP A 166 19.27 -63.76 -19.42
C TRP A 166 18.27 -63.65 -18.28
N ASP A 167 18.30 -62.53 -17.55
CA ASP A 167 17.33 -62.22 -16.49
C ASP A 167 16.03 -61.63 -17.05
N VAL A 168 15.31 -62.40 -17.87
CA VAL A 168 14.09 -61.92 -18.55
C VAL A 168 13.02 -61.40 -17.58
N GLU A 169 12.92 -61.97 -16.38
CA GLU A 169 11.94 -61.55 -15.37
C GLU A 169 12.35 -60.24 -14.67
N GLY A 170 13.63 -60.03 -14.37
CA GLY A 170 14.12 -58.74 -13.88
C GLY A 170 13.91 -57.60 -14.88
N TRP A 171 13.94 -57.91 -16.18
CA TRP A 171 13.64 -56.95 -17.25
C TRP A 171 12.15 -56.61 -17.33
N LYS A 172 11.27 -57.61 -17.22
CA LYS A 172 9.82 -57.37 -17.18
C LYS A 172 9.41 -56.54 -15.95
N ALA A 173 9.99 -56.81 -14.79
CA ALA A 173 9.70 -56.06 -13.57
C ALA A 173 10.05 -54.57 -13.71
N ARG A 174 11.22 -54.26 -14.31
CA ARG A 174 11.63 -52.87 -14.58
C ARG A 174 10.76 -52.19 -15.63
N LEU A 175 10.20 -52.92 -16.59
CA LEU A 175 9.27 -52.36 -17.56
C LEU A 175 7.94 -51.98 -16.91
N ALA A 176 7.42 -52.86 -16.04
CA ALA A 176 6.18 -52.60 -15.29
C ALA A 176 6.31 -51.41 -14.33
N GLU A 177 7.46 -51.25 -13.68
CA GLU A 177 7.75 -50.09 -12.83
C GLU A 177 7.78 -48.78 -13.63
N LEU A 178 8.15 -48.82 -14.92
CA LEU A 178 8.13 -47.64 -15.80
C LEU A 178 6.73 -47.29 -16.36
N GLU A 179 5.82 -48.27 -16.49
CA GLU A 179 4.45 -48.04 -16.97
C GLU A 179 3.55 -47.41 -15.88
N ASP A 180 3.78 -47.72 -14.60
CA ASP A 180 3.00 -47.14 -13.48
C ASP A 180 3.32 -45.64 -13.22
N ASP A 181 4.44 -45.12 -13.72
CA ASP A 181 4.83 -43.70 -13.58
C ASP A 181 4.15 -42.77 -14.62
N GLU A 182 3.38 -43.30 -15.58
CA GLU A 182 2.73 -42.50 -16.64
C GLU A 182 1.40 -41.85 -16.21
N GLU A 183 0.84 -42.22 -15.04
CA GLU A 183 -0.50 -41.78 -14.58
C GLU A 183 -0.50 -40.57 -13.60
N ALA A 184 0.67 -40.01 -13.25
CA ALA A 184 0.76 -39.01 -12.16
C ALA A 184 1.39 -37.64 -12.50
N GLU A 185 1.45 -37.23 -13.77
CA GLU A 185 1.67 -35.80 -14.10
C GLU A 185 0.45 -35.22 -14.83
N GLU A 186 -0.69 -35.16 -14.13
CA GLU A 186 -1.73 -34.18 -14.44
C GLU A 186 -1.15 -32.80 -14.09
N VAL A 187 -0.47 -32.19 -15.06
CA VAL A 187 -0.06 -30.78 -15.00
C VAL A 187 -1.33 -29.98 -14.70
N PRO A 188 -1.45 -29.28 -13.56
CA PRO A 188 -2.57 -28.39 -13.37
C PRO A 188 -2.45 -27.32 -14.44
N MET A 189 -3.26 -27.42 -15.50
CA MET A 189 -3.46 -26.28 -16.38
C MET A 189 -3.91 -25.13 -15.49
N LEU A 190 -3.08 -24.10 -15.39
CA LEU A 190 -3.51 -22.79 -14.94
C LEU A 190 -4.62 -22.32 -15.89
N GLU A 191 -5.87 -22.60 -15.50
CA GLU A 191 -7.06 -22.01 -16.09
C GLU A 191 -7.07 -20.52 -15.75
N GLY A 192 -6.35 -19.75 -16.56
CA GLY A 192 -6.57 -18.32 -16.70
C GLY A 192 -7.73 -18.09 -17.66
N GLY A 193 -8.94 -17.88 -17.14
CA GLY A 193 -10.12 -17.64 -17.95
C GLY A 193 -11.32 -17.09 -17.16
N ASP A 194 -11.32 -15.77 -16.99
CA ASP A 194 -12.45 -14.92 -16.61
C ASP A 194 -13.82 -15.40 -17.15
N ILE A 195 -14.76 -15.77 -16.25
CA ILE A 195 -16.20 -15.68 -16.48
C ILE A 195 -16.83 -15.12 -15.20
N GLY A 196 -17.22 -13.85 -15.27
CA GLY A 196 -18.12 -13.22 -14.32
C GLY A 196 -19.46 -13.97 -14.21
N LYS A 197 -19.92 -14.10 -12.97
CA LYS A 197 -21.34 -14.17 -12.58
C LYS A 197 -21.41 -14.06 -11.06
N ASP A 198 -21.44 -12.83 -10.56
CA ASP A 198 -22.13 -12.57 -9.29
C ASP A 198 -23.50 -11.98 -9.66
N GLN A 199 -24.50 -12.87 -9.67
CA GLN A 199 -25.90 -12.50 -9.67
C GLN A 199 -26.31 -12.25 -8.23
N GLY A 200 -26.67 -11.02 -7.91
CA GLY A 200 -27.27 -10.66 -6.63
C GLY A 200 -28.30 -9.54 -6.76
N GLY A 201 -29.57 -9.93 -6.89
CA GLY A 201 -30.68 -9.18 -6.28
C GLY A 201 -31.49 -8.25 -7.18
N GLU A 202 -32.71 -8.69 -7.49
CA GLU A 202 -33.81 -7.90 -8.04
C GLU A 202 -34.20 -6.72 -7.12
N ALA A 203 -34.44 -5.54 -7.69
CA ALA A 203 -35.50 -4.62 -7.26
C ALA A 203 -35.77 -3.54 -8.32
N SER A 204 -36.91 -3.70 -8.99
CA SER A 204 -37.92 -2.66 -9.29
C SER A 204 -37.49 -1.28 -9.80
N GLY A 205 -38.01 -0.86 -10.96
CA GLY A 205 -38.14 0.57 -11.24
C GLY A 205 -38.18 0.99 -12.71
N ALA A 206 -39.34 0.81 -13.33
CA ALA A 206 -39.97 1.70 -14.31
C ALA A 206 -39.10 2.70 -15.12
N GLY A 207 -39.16 2.53 -16.44
CA GLY A 207 -39.69 3.59 -17.31
C GLY A 207 -38.68 4.39 -18.13
N GLY A 208 -39.07 4.67 -19.37
CA GLY A 208 -38.57 5.85 -20.09
C GLY A 208 -37.92 5.58 -21.44
N ASP A 209 -38.74 5.18 -22.41
CA ASP A 209 -38.55 5.42 -23.83
C ASP A 209 -38.22 6.90 -24.12
N GLY A 210 -37.39 7.19 -25.12
CA GLY A 210 -37.16 8.58 -25.51
C GLY A 210 -35.85 8.90 -26.21
N ALA A 211 -35.91 8.81 -27.54
CA ALA A 211 -35.02 9.42 -28.51
C ALA A 211 -34.47 10.83 -28.15
N ALA A 212 -33.22 11.08 -28.52
CA ALA A 212 -32.76 12.31 -29.15
C ALA A 212 -31.29 12.17 -29.56
N LYS A 213 -31.01 12.30 -30.87
CA LYS A 213 -30.19 13.37 -31.47
C LYS A 213 -28.68 13.25 -31.23
N ALA A 214 -27.81 13.82 -32.06
CA ALA A 214 -27.82 14.33 -33.42
C ALA A 214 -26.34 14.56 -33.75
#